data_AF-A0A8T4LK01-F1
#
_entry.id   AF-A0A8T4LK01-F1
#
_cell.length_a   1.000
_cell.length_b   1.000
_cell.length_c   1.000
_cell.angle_alpha   90.00
_cell.angle_beta   90.00
_cell.angle_gamma   90.00
#
_symmetry.space_group_name_H-M   'P 1'
#
loop_
_entity.id
_entity.type
_entity.pdbx_description
1 polymer ?
#
loop_
_entity_poly.entity_id
_entity_poly.type
_entity_poly.pdbx_seq_one_letter_code
_entity_poly.pdbx_strand_id
1 'polypeptide(L)'
;MPKISDIKKEKISEHVLSVLLDKYPEPIFTAHIAQEIARDEEFIKKILDDLKTKELITLINKNPKGLQYSRRARWRLTNKAYSAYSNNLSNNLNNLNNLKDGPINKEDILQE
;
A
#
# COMPACT_ATOMS: atom_id res chain seq x y z
N MET A 1 3.02 -11.68 21.71
CA MET A 1 2.07 -11.57 20.59
C MET A 1 1.60 -12.95 20.16
N PRO A 2 0.29 -13.15 19.92
CA PRO A 2 -0.23 -14.41 19.37
C PRO A 2 0.38 -14.71 17.99
N LYS A 3 0.55 -15.99 17.65
CA LYS A 3 0.97 -16.39 16.31
C LYS A 3 -0.15 -16.08 15.32
N ILE A 4 0.15 -15.26 14.31
CA ILE A 4 -0.74 -14.95 13.19
C ILE A 4 -0.32 -15.80 11.99
N SER A 5 -1.28 -16.30 11.22
CA SER A 5 -1.01 -17.05 9.99
C SER A 5 -0.42 -16.16 8.92
N ASP A 6 0.36 -16.73 7.99
CA ASP A 6 1.04 -15.95 6.95
C ASP A 6 0.04 -15.26 6.01
N ILE A 7 -1.09 -15.91 5.69
CA ILE A 7 -2.20 -15.29 4.93
C ILE A 7 -2.70 -14.01 5.60
N LYS A 8 -2.80 -13.99 6.94
CA LYS A 8 -3.20 -12.77 7.67
C LYS A 8 -2.13 -11.70 7.61
N LYS A 9 -0.84 -12.07 7.65
CA LYS A 9 0.26 -11.12 7.50
C LYS A 9 0.26 -10.49 6.11
N GLU A 10 0.03 -11.28 5.06
CA GLU A 10 -0.05 -10.79 3.68
C GLU A 10 -1.15 -9.75 3.52
N LYS A 11 -2.37 -10.06 4.00
CA LYS A 11 -3.48 -9.08 4.00
C LYS A 11 -3.16 -7.80 4.76
N ILE A 12 -2.45 -7.90 5.88
CA ILE A 12 -2.03 -6.71 6.64
C ILE A 12 -0.95 -5.94 5.87
N SER A 13 -0.05 -6.65 5.19
CA SER A 13 1.00 -6.05 4.36
C SER A 13 0.39 -5.28 3.19
N GLU A 14 -0.64 -5.84 2.55
CA GLU A 14 -1.42 -5.15 1.52
C GLU A 14 -2.08 -3.87 2.06
N HIS A 15 -2.71 -3.94 3.23
CA HIS A 15 -3.34 -2.78 3.85
C HIS A 15 -2.31 -1.68 4.19
N VAL A 16 -1.14 -2.05 4.71
CA VAL A 16 -0.03 -1.11 4.95
C VAL A 16 0.44 -0.46 3.64
N LEU A 17 0.57 -1.23 2.56
CA LEU A 17 0.95 -0.70 1.26
C LEU A 17 -0.09 0.25 0.69
N SER A 18 -1.39 -0.03 0.89
CA SER A 18 -2.49 0.87 0.51
C SER A 18 -2.37 2.23 1.19
N VAL A 19 -2.17 2.24 2.52
CA VAL A 19 -1.97 3.50 3.28
C VAL A 19 -0.78 4.29 2.75
N LEU A 20 0.33 3.62 2.46
CA LEU A 20 1.52 4.28 1.91
C LEU A 20 1.33 4.76 0.46
N LEU A 21 0.47 4.10 -0.31
CA LEU A 21 0.12 4.49 -1.68
C LEU A 21 -0.72 5.76 -1.68
N ASP A 22 -1.74 5.82 -0.83
CA ASP A 22 -2.67 6.96 -0.73
C ASP A 22 -1.96 8.25 -0.30
N LYS A 23 -0.87 8.13 0.46
CA LYS A 23 -0.08 9.24 0.98
C LYS A 23 1.18 9.52 0.16
N TYR A 24 1.45 8.74 -0.88
CA TYR A 24 2.65 8.93 -1.69
C TYR A 24 2.66 10.34 -2.32
N PRO A 25 3.79 11.08 -2.30
CA PRO A 25 5.16 10.68 -1.93
C PRO A 25 5.57 10.95 -0.46
N GLU A 26 4.62 11.28 0.41
CA GLU A 26 4.88 11.67 1.78
C GLU A 26 5.39 10.49 2.64
N PRO A 27 6.45 10.70 3.46
CA PRO A 27 6.91 9.68 4.39
C PRO A 27 6.15 9.73 5.73
N ILE A 28 5.58 8.59 6.15
CA ILE A 28 4.71 8.47 7.33
C ILE A 28 5.42 7.76 8.48
N PHE A 29 5.15 8.16 9.73
CA PHE A 29 5.65 7.44 10.91
C PHE A 29 4.94 6.10 11.14
N THR A 30 5.65 5.12 11.70
CA THR A 30 5.10 3.82 12.10
C THR A 30 3.81 3.96 12.93
N ALA A 31 3.82 4.84 13.94
CA ALA A 31 2.67 5.07 14.82
C ALA A 31 1.40 5.51 14.06
N HIS A 32 1.52 6.37 13.04
CA HIS A 32 0.38 6.81 12.25
C HIS A 32 -0.16 5.67 11.37
N ILE A 33 0.73 4.90 10.75
CA ILE A 33 0.33 3.72 9.96
C ILE A 33 -0.41 2.72 10.85
N ALA A 34 0.13 2.45 12.05
CA ALA A 34 -0.47 1.55 13.02
C ALA A 34 -1.85 2.03 13.51
N GLN A 35 -2.00 3.34 13.73
CA GLN A 35 -3.27 3.96 14.07
C GLN A 35 -4.30 3.83 12.93
N GLU A 36 -3.91 4.09 11.68
CA GLU A 36 -4.79 4.05 10.51
C GLU A 36 -5.36 2.65 10.26
N ILE A 37 -4.55 1.60 10.45
CA ILE A 37 -4.99 0.20 10.30
C ILE A 37 -5.44 -0.45 11.62
N ALA A 38 -5.54 0.31 12.71
CA ALA A 38 -5.94 -0.13 14.05
C ALA A 38 -5.16 -1.39 14.54
N ARG A 39 -3.82 -1.29 14.54
CA ARG A 39 -2.90 -2.36 14.98
C ARG A 39 -1.80 -1.83 15.89
N ASP A 40 -1.13 -2.76 16.55
CA ASP A 40 0.01 -2.47 17.43
C ASP A 40 1.25 -2.01 16.65
N GLU A 41 1.96 -0.99 17.17
CA GLU A 41 3.11 -0.38 16.51
C GLU A 41 4.29 -1.35 16.34
N GLU A 42 4.56 -2.22 17.33
CA GLU A 42 5.65 -3.20 17.22
C GLU A 42 5.37 -4.24 16.14
N PHE A 43 4.10 -4.64 15.99
CA PHE A 43 3.69 -5.55 14.93
C PHE A 43 3.85 -4.91 13.56
N ILE A 44 3.38 -3.67 13.40
CA ILE A 44 3.48 -2.95 12.13
C ILE A 44 4.91 -2.64 11.77
N LYS A 45 5.78 -2.36 12.75
CA LYS A 45 7.21 -2.21 12.51
C LYS A 45 7.82 -3.48 11.88
N LYS A 46 7.46 -4.67 12.36
CA LYS A 46 7.94 -5.95 11.77
C LYS A 46 7.46 -6.11 10.32
N ILE A 47 6.19 -5.81 10.05
CA ILE A 47 5.64 -5.83 8.68
C ILE A 47 6.38 -4.84 7.77
N LEU A 48 6.68 -3.63 8.26
CA LEU A 48 7.43 -2.63 7.49
C LEU A 48 8.88 -3.06 7.25
N ASP A 49 9.53 -3.67 8.23
CA ASP A 49 10.87 -4.26 8.05
C ASP A 49 10.83 -5.37 6.98
N ASP A 50 9.83 -6.25 6.99
CA ASP A 50 9.63 -7.29 5.96
C ASP A 50 9.33 -6.70 4.57
N LEU A 51 8.55 -5.62 4.48
CA LEU A 51 8.28 -4.93 3.21
C LEU A 51 9.51 -4.20 2.68
N LYS A 52 10.36 -3.71 3.58
CA LYS A 52 11.63 -3.07 3.23
C LYS A 52 12.64 -4.08 2.70
N THR A 53 12.73 -5.27 3.28
CA THR A 53 13.61 -6.33 2.74
C THR A 53 13.18 -6.77 1.34
N LYS A 54 11.88 -6.64 1.02
CA LYS A 54 11.32 -6.84 -0.33
C LYS A 54 11.48 -5.63 -1.26
N GLU A 55 12.17 -4.57 -0.84
CA GLU A 55 12.41 -3.34 -1.61
C GLU A 55 11.14 -2.59 -2.07
N LEU A 56 9.99 -2.85 -1.42
CA LEU A 56 8.74 -2.17 -1.74
C LEU A 56 8.65 -0.79 -1.08
N ILE A 57 9.30 -0.63 0.07
CA ILE A 57 9.28 0.61 0.85
C ILE A 57 10.70 1.05 1.24
N THR A 58 10.88 2.33 1.53
CA THR A 58 12.14 2.91 2.01
C THR A 58 11.97 3.49 3.40
N LEU A 59 12.95 3.22 4.26
CA LEU A 59 13.09 3.84 5.57
C LEU A 59 13.79 5.21 5.44
N ILE A 60 13.14 6.26 5.92
CA ILE A 60 13.71 7.60 6.06
C ILE A 60 14.03 7.83 7.53
N ASN A 61 15.32 7.66 7.85
CA ASN A 61 15.85 7.78 9.21
C ASN A 61 16.71 9.04 9.41
N LYS A 62 16.80 9.93 8.42
CA LYS A 62 17.55 11.18 8.49
C LYS A 62 16.61 12.37 8.48
N ASN A 63 16.97 13.40 9.24
CA ASN A 63 16.34 14.71 9.14
C ASN A 63 16.88 15.49 7.93
N PRO A 64 16.29 16.64 7.57
CA PRO A 64 16.79 17.49 6.48
C PRO A 64 18.23 17.98 6.67
N LYS A 65 18.75 17.96 7.91
CA LYS A 65 20.14 18.30 8.26
C LYS A 65 21.08 17.08 8.20
N GLY A 66 20.61 15.92 7.74
CA GLY A 66 21.38 14.68 7.64
C GLY A 66 21.59 13.92 8.95
N LEU A 67 21.08 14.42 10.09
CA LEU A 67 21.20 13.77 11.39
C LEU A 67 20.23 12.60 11.48
N GLN A 68 20.70 11.48 12.02
CA GLN A 68 19.90 10.28 12.21
C GLN A 68 18.87 10.51 13.33
N TYR A 69 17.62 10.13 13.11
CA TYR A 69 16.60 10.16 14.15
C TYR A 69 16.93 9.11 15.22
N SER A 70 16.92 9.52 16.49
CA SER A 70 17.22 8.63 17.62
C SER A 70 16.15 7.57 17.86
N ARG A 71 14.88 7.87 17.55
CA ARG A 71 13.74 6.97 17.84
C ARG A 71 12.66 6.92 16.77
N ARG A 72 12.61 7.88 15.85
CA ARG A 72 11.50 8.02 14.90
C ARG A 72 11.91 7.59 13.50
N ALA A 73 11.22 6.58 12.97
CA ALA A 73 11.37 6.10 11.61
C ALA A 73 10.17 6.56 10.78
N ARG A 74 10.43 7.10 9.58
CA ARG A 74 9.37 7.32 8.59
C ARG A 74 9.52 6.34 7.43
N TRP A 75 8.42 5.99 6.81
CA TRP A 75 8.33 5.01 5.75
C TRP A 75 7.60 5.62 4.56
N ARG A 76 8.07 5.29 3.36
CA ARG A 76 7.39 5.64 2.11
C ARG A 76 7.52 4.50 1.12
N LEU A 77 6.64 4.44 0.13
CA LEU A 77 6.85 3.57 -1.03
C LEU A 77 8.13 3.94 -1.80
N THR A 78 8.78 2.94 -2.39
CA THR A 78 9.81 3.19 -3.39
C THR A 78 9.17 3.72 -4.67
N ASN A 79 9.91 4.56 -5.41
CA ASN A 79 9.44 5.05 -6.70
C ASN A 79 9.12 3.87 -7.66
N LYS A 80 9.93 2.80 -7.60
CA LYS A 80 9.71 1.57 -8.38
C LYS A 80 8.37 0.91 -8.03
N ALA A 81 8.07 0.75 -6.74
CA ALA A 81 6.80 0.18 -6.31
C ALA A 81 5.62 1.07 -6.71
N TYR A 82 5.73 2.39 -6.50
CA TYR A 82 4.70 3.34 -6.90
C TYR A 82 4.38 3.28 -8.40
N SER A 83 5.41 3.29 -9.26
CA SER A 83 5.23 3.17 -10.70
C SER A 83 4.56 1.85 -11.09
N ALA A 84 4.95 0.73 -10.46
CA ALA A 84 4.32 -0.56 -10.72
C ALA A 84 2.83 -0.56 -10.31
N TYR A 85 2.49 -0.01 -9.14
CA TYR A 85 1.10 0.12 -8.69
C TYR A 85 0.28 1.02 -9.61
N SER A 86 0.81 2.19 -9.97
CA SER A 86 0.12 3.16 -10.84
C SER A 86 -0.17 2.61 -12.22
N ASN A 87 0.79 1.89 -12.82
CA ASN A 87 0.62 1.25 -14.13
C ASN A 87 -0.44 0.13 -14.08
N ASN A 88 -0.48 -0.65 -13.01
CA ASN A 88 -1.51 -1.67 -12.84
C ASN A 88 -2.90 -1.06 -12.68
N LEU A 89 -3.01 0.07 -11.96
CA LEU A 89 -4.27 0.80 -11.81
C LEU A 89 -4.76 1.33 -13.16
N SER A 90 -3.89 1.97 -13.96
CA SER A 90 -4.27 2.46 -15.29
C SER A 90 -4.68 1.32 -16.22
N ASN A 91 -3.98 0.20 -16.20
CA ASN A 91 -4.32 -0.98 -17.02
C ASN A 91 -5.68 -1.55 -16.62
N ASN A 92 -5.97 -1.62 -15.32
CA ASN A 92 -7.27 -2.08 -14.83
C ASN A 92 -8.41 -1.16 -15.30
N LEU A 93 -8.23 0.17 -15.20
CA LEU A 93 -9.20 1.15 -15.70
C LEU A 93 -9.44 1.02 -17.21
N ASN A 94 -8.38 0.81 -18.00
CA ASN A 94 -8.50 0.60 -19.44
C ASN A 94 -9.30 -0.68 -19.76
N ASN A 95 -9.06 -1.77 -19.03
CA ASN A 95 -9.82 -3.01 -19.20
C ASN A 95 -11.32 -2.84 -18.86
N LEU A 96 -11.63 -2.07 -17.81
CA LEU A 96 -13.01 -1.74 -17.42
C LEU A 96 -13.73 -0.88 -18.47
N ASN A 97 -13.01 0.03 -19.13
CA ASN A 97 -13.58 0.86 -20.19
C ASN A 97 -13.83 0.03 -21.46
N ASN A 98 -12.90 -0.87 -21.82
CA ASN A 98 -13.07 -1.78 -22.95
C ASN A 98 -14.26 -2.77 -22.79
N LEU A 99 -14.70 -3.03 -21.56
CA LEU A 99 -15.89 -3.84 -21.26
C LEU A 99 -17.20 -3.04 -21.39
N LYS A 100 -17.14 -1.71 -21.34
CA LYS A 100 -18.31 -0.82 -21.41
C LYS A 100 -18.64 -0.37 -22.84
N ASP A 101 -17.71 -0.55 -23.78
CA ASP A 101 -17.85 -0.16 -25.17
C ASP A 101 -18.41 -1.29 -26.08
N GLY A 102 -18.85 -2.41 -25.50
CA GLY A 102 -19.63 -3.42 -26.22
C GLY A 102 -21.04 -2.90 -26.56
N PRO A 103 -21.64 -3.27 -27.70
CA PRO A 103 -22.96 -2.80 -28.06
C PRO A 103 -23.96 -3.24 -27.00
N ILE A 104 -24.59 -2.28 -26.32
CA ILE A 104 -25.77 -2.53 -25.50
C ILE A 104 -26.87 -2.91 -26.49
N ASN A 105 -27.06 -4.21 -26.70
CA ASN A 105 -28.24 -4.72 -27.38
C ASN A 105 -29.44 -4.39 -26.50
N LYS A 106 -30.29 -3.48 -26.97
CA LYS A 106 -31.54 -3.07 -26.29
C LYS A 106 -32.56 -4.21 -26.15
N GLU A 107 -32.20 -5.43 -26.54
CA GLU A 107 -33.06 -6.62 -26.52
C GLU A 107 -32.99 -7.39 -25.19
N ASP A 108 -31.97 -7.16 -24.34
CA ASP A 108 -31.81 -7.87 -23.05
C ASP A 108 -32.57 -7.20 -21.88
N ILE A 109 -33.36 -6.15 -22.12
CA ILE A 109 -34.15 -5.46 -21.07
C ILE A 109 -35.62 -5.93 -21.03
N LEU A 110 -36.01 -6.94 -21.81
CA LEU A 110 -37.38 -7.47 -21.81
C LEU A 110 -37.46 -9.00 -21.82
N GLN A 111 -36.83 -9.67 -20.86
CA GLN A 111 -37.19 -11.02 -20.34
C GLN A 111 -36.61 -11.07 -18.91
N GLU A 112 -37.33 -11.16 -17.79
CA GLU A 112 -38.70 -11.50 -17.39
C GLU A 112 -39.24 -10.50 -16.36
#